data_AF-A0A6N8FZQ7-F1
#
_entry.id   AF-A0A6N8FZQ7-F1
#
_cell.length_a   1.000
_cell.length_b   1.000
_cell.length_c   1.000
_cell.angle_alpha   90.00
_cell.angle_beta   90.00
_cell.angle_gamma   90.00
#
_symmetry.space_group_name_H-M   'P 1'
#
loop_
_entity.id
_entity.type
_entity.pdbx_description
1 polymer ?
#
loop_
_entity_poly.entity_id
_entity_poly.type
_entity_poly.pdbx_seq_one_letter_code
_entity_poly.pdbx_strand_id
1 'polypeptide(L)'
;EIEHYIGKDRTQRLERTNGTVRQQTGRWHRRQNKFGKLWEQTKVTTRLVVSYFNWIWQHSRFKTTAAQRAGLADRSWCWHDIAIYPTII
;
A
#
# COMPACT_ATOMS: atom_id res chain seq x y z
N GLU A 1 -10.92 6.78 28.67
CA GLU A 1 -11.01 7.55 27.41
C GLU A 1 -9.66 7.57 26.74
N ILE A 2 -9.57 7.16 25.47
CA ILE A 2 -8.32 7.28 24.70
C ILE A 2 -8.31 8.70 24.13
N GLU A 3 -7.43 9.54 24.65
CA GLU A 3 -7.27 10.92 24.18
C GLU A 3 -6.71 10.89 22.75
N HIS A 4 -7.57 11.04 21.76
CA HIS A 4 -7.20 11.07 20.35
C HIS A 4 -6.55 12.42 20.01
N TYR A 5 -5.26 12.57 20.34
CA TYR A 5 -4.45 13.69 19.84
C TYR A 5 -4.11 13.45 18.37
N ILE A 6 -5.02 13.82 17.47
CA ILE A 6 -4.79 13.82 16.03
C ILE A 6 -4.21 15.19 15.64
N GLY A 7 -2.90 15.33 15.79
CA GLY A 7 -2.15 16.48 15.31
C GLY A 7 -2.24 16.62 13.78
N LYS A 8 -2.21 17.87 13.29
CA LYS A 8 -2.25 18.22 11.86
C LYS A 8 -1.25 17.41 11.03
N ASP A 9 -0.07 17.13 11.57
CA ASP A 9 1.00 16.35 10.94
C ASP A 9 0.59 14.88 10.68
N ARG A 10 -0.06 14.23 11.65
CA ARG A 10 -0.52 12.85 11.55
C ARG A 10 -1.64 12.72 10.52
N THR A 11 -2.60 13.65 10.54
CA THR A 11 -3.67 13.72 9.53
C THR A 11 -3.10 13.94 8.14
N GLN A 12 -2.17 14.90 7.99
CA GLN A 12 -1.60 15.21 6.69
C GLN A 12 -0.81 14.04 6.11
N ARG A 13 -0.08 13.29 6.95
CA ARG A 13 0.61 12.07 6.54
C ARG A 13 -0.38 11.02 6.03
N LEU A 14 -1.47 10.79 6.77
CA LEU A 14 -2.51 9.84 6.39
C LEU A 14 -3.19 10.23 5.08
N GLU A 15 -3.53 11.51 4.90
CA GLU A 15 -4.14 12.02 3.67
C GLU A 15 -3.22 11.88 2.45
N ARG A 16 -1.90 12.12 2.61
CA ARG A 16 -0.93 11.87 1.54
C ARG A 16 -0.90 10.39 1.16
N THR A 17 -0.85 9.49 2.13
CA THR A 17 -0.87 8.04 1.88
C THR A 17 -2.15 7.63 1.17
N ASN A 18 -3.32 8.10 1.63
CA ASN A 18 -4.61 7.87 0.98
C ASN A 18 -4.62 8.37 -0.46
N GLY A 19 -4.09 9.57 -0.71
CA GLY A 19 -3.94 10.15 -2.04
C GLY A 19 -3.06 9.30 -2.96
N THR A 20 -1.92 8.80 -2.47
CA THR A 20 -1.03 7.90 -3.24
C THR A 20 -1.74 6.61 -3.60
N VAL A 21 -2.39 5.94 -2.64
CA VAL A 21 -3.09 4.67 -2.91
C VAL A 21 -4.20 4.87 -3.95
N ARG A 22 -4.98 5.96 -3.85
CA ARG A 22 -6.03 6.29 -4.83
C ARG A 22 -5.48 6.55 -6.22
N GLN A 23 -4.40 7.34 -6.34
CA GLN A 23 -3.79 7.63 -7.64
C GLN A 23 -3.21 6.38 -8.30
N GLN A 24 -2.59 5.51 -7.51
CA GLN A 24 -1.99 4.28 -8.02
C GLN A 24 -3.06 3.26 -8.42
N THR A 25 -4.07 3.03 -7.58
CA THR A 25 -5.22 2.16 -7.90
C THR A 25 -6.05 2.68 -9.08
N GLY A 26 -6.15 4.01 -9.24
CA GLY A 26 -6.84 4.65 -10.38
C GLY A 26 -6.23 4.28 -11.73
N ARG A 27 -4.90 4.10 -11.82
CA ARG A 27 -4.22 3.72 -13.07
C ARG A 27 -4.63 2.35 -13.59
N TRP A 28 -4.94 1.43 -12.69
CA TRP A 28 -5.34 0.06 -13.02
C TRP A 28 -6.81 -0.05 -13.43
N HIS A 29 -7.58 1.03 -13.31
CA HIS A 29 -9.01 1.00 -13.50
C HIS A 29 -9.49 2.15 -14.38
N ARG A 30 -9.73 1.87 -15.67
CA ARG A 30 -10.27 2.82 -16.66
C ARG A 30 -11.52 3.58 -16.17
N ARG A 31 -12.31 2.97 -15.29
CA ARG A 31 -13.56 3.51 -14.75
C ARG A 31 -13.39 4.00 -13.30
N GLN A 32 -12.36 4.78 -13.01
CA GLN A 32 -12.07 5.26 -11.65
C GLN A 32 -13.28 5.96 -11.00
N ASN A 33 -14.10 6.67 -11.77
CA ASN A 33 -15.23 7.45 -11.26
C ASN A 33 -16.60 6.79 -11.47
N LYS A 34 -16.65 5.51 -11.89
CA LYS A 34 -17.94 4.81 -12.11
C LYS A 34 -18.46 4.21 -10.80
N PHE A 35 -19.75 4.38 -10.54
CA PHE A 35 -20.45 3.84 -9.36
C PHE A 35 -20.58 2.30 -9.33
N GLY A 36 -20.45 1.62 -10.47
CA GLY A 36 -20.60 0.16 -10.58
C GLY A 36 -19.28 -0.64 -10.44
N LYS A 37 -18.40 -0.26 -9.51
CA LYS A 37 -17.17 -1.03 -9.24
C LYS A 37 -17.50 -2.27 -8.42
N LEU A 38 -16.90 -3.40 -8.78
CA LEU A 38 -16.93 -4.59 -7.95
C LEU A 38 -16.05 -4.36 -6.71
N TRP A 39 -16.63 -4.49 -5.53
CA TRP A 39 -15.93 -4.30 -4.27
C TRP A 39 -14.74 -5.26 -4.13
N GLU A 40 -14.93 -6.53 -4.50
CA GLU A 40 -13.87 -7.54 -4.45
C GLU A 40 -12.67 -7.19 -5.34
N GLN A 41 -12.91 -6.68 -6.54
CA GLN A 41 -11.81 -6.22 -7.42
C GLN A 41 -11.07 -5.05 -6.77
N THR A 42 -11.81 -4.07 -6.22
CA THR A 42 -11.21 -2.92 -5.54
C THR A 42 -10.34 -3.35 -4.36
N LYS A 43 -10.82 -4.33 -3.58
CA LYS A 43 -10.09 -4.92 -2.44
C LYS A 43 -8.80 -5.62 -2.88
N VAL A 44 -8.86 -6.45 -3.91
CA VAL A 44 -7.68 -7.16 -4.46
C VAL A 44 -6.67 -6.16 -5.01
N THR A 45 -7.09 -5.20 -5.85
CA THR A 45 -6.19 -4.18 -6.41
C THR A 45 -5.54 -3.33 -5.33
N THR A 46 -6.31 -2.93 -4.30
CA THR A 46 -5.78 -2.15 -3.18
C THR A 46 -4.73 -2.94 -2.41
N ARG A 47 -4.99 -4.23 -2.13
CA ARG A 47 -4.00 -5.11 -1.47
C ARG A 47 -2.73 -5.23 -2.29
N LEU A 48 -2.82 -5.45 -3.60
CA LEU A 48 -1.65 -5.53 -4.48
C LEU A 48 -0.82 -4.24 -4.47
N VAL A 49 -1.48 -3.07 -4.56
CA VAL A 49 -0.79 -1.77 -4.53
C VAL A 49 -0.09 -1.56 -3.19
N VAL A 50 -0.76 -1.83 -2.07
CA VAL A 50 -0.18 -1.70 -0.73
C VAL A 50 1.00 -2.65 -0.56
N SER A 51 0.86 -3.90 -1.00
CA SER A 51 1.93 -4.89 -0.95
C SER A 51 3.14 -4.45 -1.77
N TYR A 52 2.93 -3.95 -2.99
CA TYR A 52 4.00 -3.43 -3.83
C TYR A 52 4.79 -2.31 -3.13
N PHE A 53 4.12 -1.29 -2.60
CA PHE A 53 4.81 -0.15 -1.96
C PHE A 53 5.51 -0.52 -0.66
N ASN A 54 5.00 -1.50 0.07
CA ASN A 54 5.59 -1.90 1.34
C ASN A 54 6.78 -2.86 1.16
N TRP A 55 6.66 -3.84 0.27
CA TRP A 55 7.57 -4.99 0.21
C TRP A 55 8.52 -4.98 -1.00
N ILE A 56 8.11 -4.40 -2.13
CA ILE A 56 8.88 -4.42 -3.39
C ILE A 56 9.50 -3.05 -3.69
N TRP A 57 8.76 -1.96 -3.48
CA TRP A 57 9.20 -0.64 -3.88
C TRP A 57 10.35 -0.15 -2.98
N GLN A 58 11.50 0.09 -3.61
CA GLN A 58 12.67 0.63 -2.96
C GLN A 58 12.64 2.16 -3.00
N HIS A 59 12.79 2.78 -1.83
CA HIS A 59 12.84 4.24 -1.77
C HIS A 59 14.13 4.76 -2.42
N SER A 60 14.01 5.70 -3.36
CA SER A 60 15.13 6.20 -4.18
C SER A 60 16.33 6.69 -3.36
N ARG A 61 16.08 7.38 -2.24
CA ARG A 61 17.10 7.88 -1.29
C ARG A 61 17.65 6.82 -0.33
N PHE A 62 16.78 6.05 0.32
CA PHE A 62 17.18 5.15 1.42
C PHE A 62 17.61 3.77 0.93
N LYS A 63 17.39 3.45 -0.35
CA LYS A 63 17.70 2.15 -0.97
C LYS A 63 17.14 0.96 -0.18
N THR A 64 16.05 1.17 0.56
CA THR A 64 15.36 0.16 1.38
C THR A 64 13.85 0.27 1.18
N THR A 65 13.13 -0.83 1.39
CA THR A 65 11.67 -0.89 1.33
C THR A 65 11.05 -0.41 2.65
N ALA A 66 9.73 -0.21 2.69
CA ALA A 66 9.07 0.15 3.94
C ALA A 66 9.08 -1.00 4.95
N ALA A 67 8.91 -2.24 4.47
CA ALA A 67 8.96 -3.44 5.30
C ALA A 67 10.33 -3.64 5.96
N GLN A 68 11.42 -3.39 5.22
CA GLN A 68 12.78 -3.43 5.77
C GLN A 68 13.00 -2.38 6.87
N ARG A 69 12.55 -1.14 6.65
CA ARG A 69 12.65 -0.08 7.66
C ARG A 69 11.79 -0.34 8.90
N ALA A 70 10.74 -1.13 8.76
CA ALA A 70 9.89 -1.57 9.87
C ALA A 70 10.44 -2.83 10.58
N GLY A 71 11.55 -3.43 10.10
CA GLY A 71 12.11 -4.66 10.66
C GLY A 71 11.29 -5.93 10.35
N LEU A 72 10.36 -5.86 9.38
CA LEU A 72 9.50 -6.99 8.99
C LEU A 72 10.13 -7.89 7.93
N ALA A 73 11.18 -7.40 7.26
CA ALA A 73 11.90 -8.13 6.22
C ALA A 73 13.39 -7.74 6.27
N ASP A 74 14.24 -8.68 5.90
CA ASP A 74 15.69 -8.49 5.72
C ASP A 74 16.01 -8.00 4.28
N ARG A 75 15.28 -8.49 3.28
CA ARG A 75 15.46 -8.16 1.85
C ARG A 75 14.22 -7.55 1.21
N SER A 76 14.41 -6.90 0.06
CA SER A 76 13.30 -6.53 -0.82
C SER A 76 12.67 -7.78 -1.41
N TRP A 77 11.35 -7.78 -1.51
CA TRP A 77 10.60 -8.81 -2.21
C TRP A 77 10.51 -8.47 -3.69
N CYS A 78 10.22 -9.49 -4.51
CA CYS A 78 9.83 -9.34 -5.90
C CYS A 78 8.39 -9.86 -6.11
N TRP A 79 7.85 -9.67 -7.32
CA TRP A 79 6.52 -10.20 -7.65
C TRP A 79 6.43 -11.72 -7.52
N HIS A 80 7.53 -12.42 -7.80
CA HIS A 80 7.59 -13.87 -7.63
C HIS A 80 7.43 -14.26 -6.15
N ASP A 81 8.12 -13.58 -5.23
CA ASP A 81 7.98 -13.81 -3.78
C ASP A 81 6.52 -13.68 -3.35
N ILE A 82 5.81 -12.64 -3.79
CA ILE A 82 4.38 -12.44 -3.43
C ILE A 82 3.49 -13.57 -3.98
N ALA A 83 3.76 -14.07 -5.18
CA ALA A 83 2.95 -15.09 -5.83
C ALA A 83 3.11 -16.47 -5.18
N ILE A 84 4.33 -16.79 -4.72
CA ILE A 84 4.64 -18.09 -4.12
C ILE A 84 4.45 -18.11 -2.60
N TYR A 85 4.44 -16.93 -1.95
CA TYR A 85 4.38 -16.88 -0.50
C TYR A 85 3.02 -17.43 -0.03
N PRO A 86 3.01 -18.47 0.83
CA PRO A 86 1.78 -19.03 1.33
C PRO A 86 1.06 -17.96 2.15
N THR A 87 -0.05 -17.47 1.62
CA THR A 87 -0.93 -16.50 2.30
C THR A 87 -1.93 -17.20 3.22
N ILE A 88 -1.85 -18.52 3.33
CA ILE A 88 -2.66 -19.36 4.19
C ILE A 88 -1.69 -20.00 5.19
N ILE A 89 -1.83 -19.61 6.47
CA ILE A 89 -1.44 -20.43 7.62
C ILE A 89 -2.67 -21.27 7.96
#